data_AF-A0A6G1J8T8-F1
#
_entry.id   AF-A0A6G1J8T8-F1
#
_cell.length_a   1.000
_cell.length_b   1.000
_cell.length_c   1.000
_cell.angle_alpha   90.00
_cell.angle_beta   90.00
_cell.angle_gamma   90.00
#
_symmetry.space_group_name_H-M   'P 1'
#
loop_
_entity.id
_entity.type
_entity.pdbx_description
1 polymer ?
#
loop_
_entity_poly.entity_id
_entity_poly.type
_entity_poly.pdbx_seq_one_letter_code
_entity_poly.pdbx_strand_id
1 'polypeptide(L)'
;MVTTSFLVLPGEIRNRIYGFCTPVTGYVKEYNGLRFAAKQIRAEYETEALKAMRKYLASIKKEWPHPKELLIISPRNFSGLANVTVQLPISMYYPPHGDESLQVGQSNRRRNDTKMERCLAPLFCLYLSSLTIAYYDDSFGLARYNHSLLPIGLLQDMTNVLVNGRTTPFPSFSNEIRMFEQRKSREFCLDGRLHVRRLIYRWIRSVEIDASEYVSDVEMRNIKFFLMEEWWWQSPRANTLVTNWARKGNSVYFDLKPQAD
;
A
#
# COMPACT_ATOMS: atom_id res chain seq x y z
N MET A 1 -17.81 -37.61 -28.00
CA MET A 1 -17.66 -36.95 -26.69
C MET A 1 -18.42 -35.63 -26.75
N VAL A 2 -19.39 -35.40 -25.85
CA VAL A 2 -20.13 -34.14 -25.81
C VAL A 2 -19.28 -33.11 -25.08
N THR A 3 -18.71 -32.14 -25.79
CA THR A 3 -18.05 -30.99 -25.19
C THR A 3 -19.11 -29.99 -24.76
N THR A 4 -19.38 -29.89 -23.46
CA THR A 4 -20.25 -28.85 -22.91
C THR A 4 -19.54 -27.50 -22.99
N SER A 5 -20.16 -26.54 -23.68
CA SER A 5 -19.62 -25.18 -23.82
C SER A 5 -19.95 -24.36 -22.57
N PHE A 6 -18.99 -23.54 -22.10
CA PHE A 6 -19.17 -22.62 -20.98
C PHE A 6 -20.33 -21.63 -21.20
N LEU A 7 -20.62 -21.29 -22.45
CA LEU A 7 -21.72 -20.39 -22.83
C LEU A 7 -23.11 -21.01 -22.61
N VAL A 8 -23.21 -22.31 -22.38
CA VAL A 8 -24.48 -23.00 -22.06
C VAL A 8 -24.93 -22.70 -20.63
N LEU A 9 -24.02 -22.29 -19.74
CA LEU A 9 -24.37 -21.89 -18.38
C LEU A 9 -25.27 -20.64 -18.39
N PRO A 10 -26.24 -20.50 -17.47
CA PRO A 10 -26.95 -19.23 -17.28
C PRO A 10 -26.00 -18.07 -16.99
N GLY A 11 -26.36 -16.86 -17.42
CA GLY A 11 -25.51 -15.68 -17.27
C GLY A 11 -25.17 -15.37 -15.81
N GLU A 12 -26.10 -15.63 -14.88
CA GLU A 12 -25.94 -15.45 -13.44
C GLU A 12 -24.84 -16.36 -12.89
N ILE A 13 -24.75 -17.59 -13.37
CA ILE A 13 -23.73 -18.55 -12.96
C ILE A 13 -22.37 -18.12 -13.51
N ARG A 14 -22.30 -17.70 -14.78
CA ARG A 14 -21.07 -17.16 -15.37
C ARG A 14 -20.59 -15.92 -14.60
N ASN A 15 -21.48 -14.98 -14.31
CA ASN A 15 -21.19 -13.78 -13.53
C ASN A 15 -20.65 -14.09 -12.13
N ARG A 16 -21.22 -15.11 -11.47
CA ARG A 16 -20.72 -15.58 -10.18
C ARG A 16 -19.31 -16.16 -10.28
N ILE A 17 -19.00 -16.93 -11.33
CA ILE A 17 -17.66 -17.47 -11.60
C ILE A 17 -16.66 -16.34 -11.85
N TYR A 18 -17.01 -15.36 -12.69
CA TYR A 18 -16.19 -14.19 -12.98
C TYR A 18 -15.81 -13.40 -11.72
N GLY A 19 -16.73 -13.29 -10.75
CA GLY A 19 -16.49 -12.65 -9.46
C GLY A 19 -15.41 -13.31 -8.61
N PHE A 20 -15.05 -14.58 -8.86
CA PHE A 20 -13.97 -15.27 -8.14
C PHE A 20 -12.60 -15.05 -8.76
N CYS A 21 -12.47 -14.68 -10.04
CA CYS A 21 -11.18 -14.63 -10.73
C CYS A 21 -10.24 -13.53 -10.21
N THR A 22 -10.47 -12.25 -10.58
CA THR A 22 -9.57 -11.13 -10.25
C THR A 22 -10.30 -10.10 -9.38
N PRO A 23 -9.60 -9.41 -8.46
CA PRO A 23 -8.20 -9.56 -8.06
C PRO A 23 -8.00 -10.47 -6.82
N VAL A 24 -8.92 -11.41 -6.58
CA VAL A 24 -8.94 -12.21 -5.34
C VAL A 24 -8.20 -13.55 -5.47
N THR A 25 -8.28 -14.23 -6.61
CA THR A 25 -7.67 -15.57 -6.77
C THR A 25 -6.54 -15.63 -7.79
N GLY A 26 -6.26 -14.53 -8.48
CA GLY A 26 -5.16 -14.46 -9.43
C GLY A 26 -4.94 -13.07 -9.99
N TYR A 27 -3.82 -12.89 -10.68
CA TYR A 27 -3.48 -11.62 -11.30
C TYR A 27 -4.29 -11.40 -12.57
N VAL A 28 -4.63 -10.14 -12.86
CA VAL A 28 -5.33 -9.72 -14.08
C VAL A 28 -4.77 -10.37 -15.37
N LYS A 29 -3.44 -10.55 -15.45
CA LYS A 29 -2.77 -11.13 -16.63
C LYS A 29 -3.05 -12.63 -16.82
N GLU A 30 -3.30 -13.38 -15.76
CA GLU A 30 -3.57 -14.82 -15.81
C GLU A 30 -4.95 -15.11 -16.42
N TYR A 31 -5.87 -14.15 -16.34
CA TYR A 31 -7.22 -14.25 -16.91
C TYR A 31 -7.34 -13.62 -18.30
N ASN A 32 -6.23 -13.28 -18.96
CA ASN A 32 -6.28 -12.76 -20.34
C ASN A 32 -6.91 -13.76 -21.32
N GLY A 33 -6.73 -15.07 -21.10
CA GLY A 33 -7.37 -16.10 -21.91
C GLY A 33 -8.91 -15.99 -21.92
N LEU A 34 -9.53 -15.72 -20.77
CA LEU A 34 -10.98 -15.50 -20.69
C LEU A 34 -11.43 -14.30 -21.52
N ARG A 35 -10.64 -13.23 -21.56
CA ARG A 35 -10.95 -12.02 -22.36
C ARG A 35 -10.87 -12.25 -23.86
N PHE A 36 -10.08 -13.23 -24.30
CA PHE A 36 -9.92 -13.56 -25.71
C PHE A 36 -10.84 -14.70 -26.16
N ALA A 37 -11.50 -15.40 -25.23
CA ALA A 37 -12.35 -16.55 -25.56
C ALA A 37 -13.57 -16.17 -26.42
N ALA A 38 -14.33 -15.14 -26.01
CA ALA A 38 -15.49 -14.65 -26.76
C ALA A 38 -15.83 -13.19 -26.37
N LYS A 39 -16.46 -12.44 -27.29
CA LYS A 39 -16.90 -11.06 -27.02
C LYS A 39 -17.85 -10.97 -25.83
N GLN A 40 -18.78 -11.93 -25.71
CA GLN A 40 -19.72 -12.01 -24.60
C GLN A 40 -19.01 -12.25 -23.26
N ILE A 41 -18.15 -13.28 -23.19
CA ILE A 41 -17.38 -13.61 -21.98
C ILE A 41 -16.56 -12.41 -21.53
N ARG A 42 -15.88 -11.72 -22.47
CA ARG A 42 -15.12 -10.52 -22.18
C ARG A 42 -15.99 -9.43 -21.54
N ALA A 43 -17.13 -9.12 -22.15
CA ALA A 43 -18.02 -8.05 -21.65
C ALA A 43 -18.58 -8.35 -20.26
N GLU A 44 -19.03 -9.59 -20.03
CA GLU A 44 -19.55 -10.03 -18.74
C GLU A 44 -18.45 -10.04 -17.67
N TYR A 45 -17.29 -10.62 -17.97
CA TYR A 45 -16.16 -10.72 -17.06
C TYR A 45 -15.61 -9.35 -16.65
N GLU A 46 -15.35 -8.46 -17.61
CA GLU A 46 -14.82 -7.14 -17.31
C GLU A 46 -15.77 -6.34 -16.41
N THR A 47 -17.08 -6.48 -16.62
CA THR A 47 -18.12 -5.82 -15.82
C THR A 47 -18.16 -6.35 -14.39
N GLU A 48 -18.23 -7.68 -14.22
CA GLU A 48 -18.32 -8.27 -12.89
C GLU A 48 -17.01 -8.14 -12.09
N ALA A 49 -15.85 -8.24 -12.73
CA ALA A 49 -14.57 -8.01 -12.07
C ALA A 49 -14.45 -6.56 -11.54
N LEU A 50 -14.87 -5.57 -12.33
CA LEU A 50 -14.92 -4.17 -11.91
C LEU A 50 -15.88 -3.95 -10.74
N LYS A 51 -17.07 -4.55 -10.81
CA LYS A 51 -18.09 -4.46 -9.77
C LYS A 51 -17.61 -5.09 -8.45
N ALA A 52 -17.02 -6.29 -8.52
CA ALA A 52 -16.46 -6.99 -7.37
C ALA A 52 -15.34 -6.16 -6.71
N MET A 53 -14.40 -5.64 -7.49
CA MET A 53 -13.32 -4.80 -6.97
C MET A 53 -13.85 -3.51 -6.34
N ARG A 54 -14.79 -2.80 -6.99
CA ARG A 54 -15.39 -1.59 -6.41
C ARG A 54 -16.11 -1.87 -5.09
N LYS A 55 -16.86 -2.97 -5.02
CA LYS A 55 -17.53 -3.39 -3.78
C LYS A 55 -16.52 -3.66 -2.67
N TYR A 56 -15.42 -4.32 -2.99
CA TYR A 56 -14.34 -4.62 -2.04
C TYR A 56 -13.63 -3.35 -1.55
N LEU A 57 -13.26 -2.45 -2.45
CA LEU A 57 -12.64 -1.17 -2.05
C LEU A 57 -13.61 -0.31 -1.23
N ALA A 58 -14.91 -0.36 -1.52
CA ALA A 58 -15.93 0.34 -0.75
C ALA A 58 -16.09 -0.22 0.67
N SER A 59 -15.93 -1.53 0.89
CA SER A 59 -15.95 -2.09 2.26
C SER A 59 -14.75 -1.62 3.08
N ILE A 60 -13.55 -1.57 2.48
CA ILE A 60 -12.36 -1.01 3.13
C ILE A 60 -12.59 0.45 3.54
N LYS A 61 -13.16 1.27 2.63
CA LYS A 61 -13.51 2.66 2.96
C LYS A 61 -14.52 2.77 4.11
N LYS A 62 -15.48 1.85 4.19
CA LYS A 62 -16.49 1.83 5.26
C LYS A 62 -15.89 1.48 6.63
N GLU A 63 -14.84 0.67 6.65
CA GLU A 63 -14.12 0.28 7.87
C GLU A 63 -13.05 1.30 8.30
N TRP A 64 -12.89 2.39 7.54
CA TRP A 64 -11.97 3.46 7.89
C TRP A 64 -12.42 4.17 9.18
N PRO A 65 -11.61 4.18 10.26
CA PRO A 65 -12.07 4.61 11.58
C PRO A 65 -11.99 6.13 11.80
N HIS A 66 -11.55 6.89 10.80
CA HIS A 66 -11.28 8.32 10.95
C HIS A 66 -12.34 9.19 10.28
N PRO A 67 -12.58 10.41 10.80
CA PRO A 67 -13.53 11.35 10.20
C PRO A 67 -13.04 11.92 8.85
N LYS A 68 -11.73 11.96 8.62
CA LYS A 68 -11.14 12.37 7.35
C LYS A 68 -11.27 11.24 6.34
N GLU A 69 -11.73 11.56 5.12
CA GLU A 69 -12.05 10.53 4.12
C GLU A 69 -10.81 9.71 3.68
N LEU A 70 -10.98 8.41 3.51
CA LEU A 70 -10.02 7.59 2.79
C LEU A 70 -10.28 7.62 1.28
N LEU A 71 -9.37 8.21 0.52
CA LEU A 71 -9.47 8.26 -0.94
C LEU A 71 -8.80 7.04 -1.57
N ILE A 72 -9.60 6.04 -1.94
CA ILE A 72 -9.15 4.93 -2.80
C ILE A 72 -9.61 5.19 -4.23
N ILE A 73 -8.66 5.23 -5.17
CA ILE A 73 -8.94 5.43 -6.59
C ILE A 73 -9.52 4.14 -7.17
N SER A 74 -10.83 4.12 -7.40
CA SER A 74 -11.53 2.98 -7.98
C SER A 74 -11.15 2.76 -9.46
N PRO A 75 -10.98 1.50 -9.89
CA PRO A 75 -10.67 1.19 -11.28
C PRO A 75 -11.87 1.54 -12.19
N ARG A 76 -11.56 2.24 -13.29
CA ARG A 76 -12.55 2.63 -14.32
C ARG A 76 -12.68 1.58 -15.42
N ASN A 77 -11.62 0.80 -15.65
CA ASN A 77 -11.54 -0.21 -16.69
C ASN A 77 -10.78 -1.45 -16.19
N PHE A 78 -10.85 -2.55 -16.94
CA PHE A 78 -10.26 -3.83 -16.55
C PHE A 78 -8.75 -3.75 -16.29
N SER A 79 -8.00 -2.99 -17.10
CA SER A 79 -6.56 -2.79 -16.88
C SER A 79 -6.24 -2.08 -15.56
N GLY A 80 -7.16 -1.24 -15.07
CA GLY A 80 -7.05 -0.57 -13.78
C GLY A 80 -7.16 -1.51 -12.59
N LEU A 81 -7.73 -2.72 -12.74
CA LEU A 81 -7.86 -3.69 -11.65
C LEU A 81 -6.51 -4.13 -11.08
N ALA A 82 -5.46 -4.05 -11.90
CA ALA A 82 -4.12 -4.46 -11.51
C ALA A 82 -3.43 -3.46 -10.57
N ASN A 83 -3.96 -2.23 -10.45
CA ASN A 83 -3.29 -1.15 -9.74
C ASN A 83 -4.28 -0.44 -8.80
N VAL A 84 -3.95 -0.40 -7.52
CA VAL A 84 -4.73 0.36 -6.52
C VAL A 84 -3.90 1.52 -6.02
N THR A 85 -4.52 2.68 -5.87
CA THR A 85 -3.92 3.84 -5.20
C THR A 85 -4.80 4.23 -4.02
N VAL A 86 -4.20 4.25 -2.85
CA VAL A 86 -4.76 4.76 -1.60
C VAL A 86 -4.11 6.11 -1.33
N GLN A 87 -4.91 7.14 -1.12
CA GLN A 87 -4.45 8.45 -0.70
C GLN A 87 -4.95 8.70 0.72
N LEU A 88 -4.00 8.96 1.61
CA LEU A 88 -4.22 9.24 3.01
C LEU A 88 -4.29 10.77 3.24
N PRO A 89 -5.13 11.26 4.16
CA PRO A 89 -5.15 12.67 4.51
C PRO A 89 -3.82 13.07 5.16
N ILE A 90 -3.19 14.14 4.67
CA ILE A 90 -1.91 14.64 5.21
C ILE A 90 -2.02 14.95 6.70
N SER A 91 -3.13 15.54 7.16
CA SER A 91 -3.30 16.02 8.54
C SER A 91 -3.16 14.92 9.60
N MET A 92 -3.40 13.66 9.23
CA MET A 92 -3.28 12.51 10.12
C MET A 92 -1.83 12.07 10.33
N TYR A 93 -0.95 12.34 9.38
CA TYR A 93 0.43 11.84 9.36
C TYR A 93 1.48 12.93 9.54
N TYR A 94 1.12 14.16 9.23
CA TYR A 94 1.96 15.34 9.38
C TYR A 94 1.15 16.37 10.18
N PRO A 95 1.40 16.53 11.50
CA PRO A 95 0.69 17.55 12.28
C PRO A 95 1.10 18.96 11.82
N PRO A 96 0.19 19.95 11.92
CA PRO A 96 0.51 21.35 11.58
C PRO A 96 1.57 21.92 12.55
N HIS A 97 2.30 22.95 12.10
CA HIS A 97 3.19 23.76 12.95
C HIS A 97 2.36 24.48 14.04
N GLY A 98 2.06 23.78 15.13
CA GLY A 98 1.57 24.40 16.37
C GLY A 98 2.77 24.73 17.26
N ASP A 99 2.99 26.02 17.48
CA ASP A 99 3.91 26.65 18.45
C ASP A 99 5.17 25.84 18.80
N GLU A 100 6.23 26.02 18.00
CA GLU A 100 7.51 25.32 18.11
C GLU A 100 8.21 25.49 19.47
N SER A 101 7.77 26.47 20.27
CA SER A 101 8.32 26.83 21.57
C SER A 101 8.09 25.79 22.69
N LEU A 102 7.14 24.85 22.54
CA LEU A 102 6.76 23.91 23.62
C LEU A 102 7.07 22.42 23.37
N GLN A 103 7.58 22.00 22.19
CA GLN A 103 7.35 20.61 21.75
C GLN A 103 8.50 19.87 21.04
N VAL A 104 9.78 20.22 21.21
CA VAL A 104 10.88 19.39 20.63
C VAL A 104 10.77 17.93 21.09
N GLY A 105 10.46 17.68 22.37
CA GLY A 105 10.23 16.33 22.91
C GLY A 105 8.91 15.66 22.47
N GLN A 106 7.84 16.43 22.25
CA GLN A 106 6.54 15.89 21.84
C GLN A 106 6.50 15.56 20.34
N SER A 107 7.25 16.31 19.52
CA SER A 107 7.35 16.07 18.08
C SER A 107 7.95 14.69 17.77
N ASN A 108 8.97 14.26 18.50
CA ASN A 108 9.57 12.94 18.33
C ASN A 108 8.64 11.79 18.75
N ARG A 109 7.80 11.98 19.78
CA ARG A 109 6.79 10.99 20.17
C ARG A 109 5.73 10.84 19.07
N ARG A 110 5.16 11.97 18.62
CA ARG A 110 4.14 11.98 17.56
C ARG A 110 4.61 11.34 16.24
N ARG A 111 5.90 11.42 15.88
CA ARG A 111 6.45 10.75 14.69
C ARG A 111 6.31 9.22 14.76
N ASN A 112 6.59 8.64 15.93
CA ASN A 112 6.56 7.20 16.15
C ASN A 112 5.12 6.67 16.30
N ASP A 113 4.21 7.53 16.73
CA ASP A 113 2.81 7.19 16.98
C ASP A 113 1.97 7.10 15.68
N THR A 114 2.47 7.59 14.55
CA THR A 114 1.80 7.37 13.25
C THR A 114 1.67 5.87 12.96
N LYS A 115 0.55 5.44 12.36
CA LYS A 115 0.32 4.01 12.05
C LYS A 115 -0.50 3.80 10.79
N MET A 116 -0.34 2.63 10.18
CA MET A 116 -1.23 2.15 9.13
C MET A 116 -2.48 1.54 9.76
N GLU A 117 -3.66 1.89 9.26
CA GLU A 117 -4.90 1.33 9.78
C GLU A 117 -5.11 -0.11 9.33
N ARG A 118 -5.61 -0.96 10.24
CA ARG A 118 -5.80 -2.40 9.98
C ARG A 118 -6.74 -2.69 8.81
N CYS A 119 -7.73 -1.84 8.56
CA CYS A 119 -8.64 -2.00 7.41
C CYS A 119 -7.93 -1.91 6.05
N LEU A 120 -6.68 -1.42 6.00
CA LEU A 120 -5.86 -1.41 4.78
C LEU A 120 -5.10 -2.73 4.55
N ALA A 121 -4.92 -3.57 5.57
CA ALA A 121 -4.19 -4.83 5.47
C ALA A 121 -4.70 -5.76 4.35
N PRO A 122 -6.01 -5.89 4.11
CA PRO A 122 -6.52 -6.75 3.04
C PRO A 122 -6.06 -6.33 1.63
N LEU A 123 -5.71 -5.05 1.40
CA LEU A 123 -5.18 -4.60 0.10
C LEU A 123 -3.86 -5.26 -0.29
N PHE A 124 -3.04 -5.62 0.69
CA PHE A 124 -1.77 -6.31 0.48
C PHE A 124 -1.98 -7.78 0.07
N CYS A 125 -3.14 -8.34 0.41
CA CYS A 125 -3.53 -9.71 0.08
C CYS A 125 -4.21 -9.81 -1.30
N LEU A 126 -4.38 -8.70 -2.01
CA LEU A 126 -4.92 -8.72 -3.37
C LEU A 126 -3.83 -9.02 -4.40
N TYR A 127 -4.20 -9.72 -5.47
CA TYR A 127 -3.35 -10.04 -6.62
C TYR A 127 -3.13 -8.81 -7.52
N LEU A 128 -2.41 -7.81 -6.98
CA LEU A 128 -2.16 -6.52 -7.64
C LEU A 128 -0.78 -6.51 -8.30
N SER A 129 -0.72 -5.92 -9.50
CA SER A 129 0.56 -5.54 -10.09
C SER A 129 1.21 -4.40 -9.31
N SER A 130 0.43 -3.44 -8.82
CA SER A 130 0.94 -2.42 -7.89
C SER A 130 -0.09 -1.92 -6.88
N LEU A 131 0.38 -1.64 -5.67
CA LEU A 131 -0.32 -0.90 -4.63
C LEU A 131 0.45 0.39 -4.36
N THR A 132 -0.20 1.54 -4.53
CA THR A 132 0.38 2.85 -4.22
C THR A 132 -0.25 3.40 -2.95
N ILE A 133 0.58 3.75 -1.98
CA ILE A 133 0.23 4.59 -0.83
C ILE A 133 0.72 6.00 -1.12
N ALA A 134 -0.19 6.95 -1.12
CA ALA A 134 0.06 8.36 -1.37
C ALA A 134 -0.70 9.21 -0.36
N TYR A 135 -0.62 10.53 -0.52
CA TYR A 135 -1.35 11.46 0.31
C TYR A 135 -2.16 12.43 -0.55
N TYR A 136 -3.23 12.96 0.03
CA TYR A 136 -3.93 14.11 -0.49
C TYR A 136 -3.96 15.21 0.58
N ASP A 137 -4.06 16.45 0.12
CA ASP A 137 -4.19 17.58 1.01
C ASP A 137 -5.65 17.72 1.45
N ASP A 138 -5.88 17.54 2.75
CA ASP A 138 -7.20 17.62 3.38
C ASP A 138 -7.37 18.88 4.25
N SER A 139 -6.41 19.80 4.14
CA SER A 139 -6.27 20.92 5.06
C SER A 139 -6.00 22.22 4.31
N PHE A 140 -6.83 23.23 4.53
CA PHE A 140 -6.65 24.55 3.95
C PHE A 140 -5.36 25.20 4.48
N GLY A 141 -4.23 25.00 3.80
CA GLY A 141 -2.96 25.67 4.11
C GLY A 141 -1.73 24.75 4.16
N LEU A 142 -1.41 24.08 3.05
CA LEU A 142 -0.17 23.29 2.85
C LEU A 142 1.11 23.99 3.33
N ALA A 143 1.12 25.33 3.32
CA ALA A 143 2.22 26.18 3.75
C ALA A 143 2.61 26.02 5.24
N ARG A 144 1.82 25.34 6.07
CA ARG A 144 2.06 25.26 7.53
C ARG A 144 2.26 23.84 8.07
N TYR A 145 2.45 22.84 7.21
CA TYR A 145 2.82 21.51 7.67
C TYR A 145 4.33 21.39 7.83
N ASN A 146 4.73 20.79 8.95
CA ASN A 146 6.12 20.43 9.15
C ASN A 146 6.43 19.17 8.34
N HIS A 147 6.58 19.34 7.02
CA HIS A 147 6.96 18.27 6.09
C HIS A 147 8.31 17.64 6.45
N SER A 148 9.10 18.28 7.33
CA SER A 148 10.35 17.73 7.84
C SER A 148 10.15 16.53 8.79
N LEU A 149 8.94 16.29 9.28
CA LEU A 149 8.60 15.16 10.15
C LEU A 149 8.17 13.96 9.29
N LEU A 150 8.99 12.90 9.26
CA LEU A 150 8.62 11.66 8.60
C LEU A 150 7.51 10.93 9.40
N PRO A 151 6.54 10.29 8.72
CA PRO A 151 5.54 9.43 9.36
C PRO A 151 6.17 8.07 9.66
N ILE A 152 7.15 8.06 10.57
CA ILE A 152 8.03 6.92 10.84
C ILE A 152 7.23 5.65 11.10
N GLY A 153 6.22 5.71 11.96
CA GLY A 153 5.44 4.53 12.31
C GLY A 153 4.63 3.96 11.13
N LEU A 154 4.07 4.81 10.26
CA LEU A 154 3.46 4.35 9.00
C LEU A 154 4.49 3.65 8.10
N LEU A 155 5.67 4.24 7.95
CA LEU A 155 6.74 3.65 7.13
C LEU A 155 7.22 2.32 7.74
N GLN A 156 7.30 2.23 9.06
CA GLN A 156 7.59 0.98 9.77
C GLN A 156 6.53 -0.08 9.47
N ASP A 157 5.24 0.22 9.62
CA ASP A 157 4.14 -0.71 9.28
C ASP A 157 4.21 -1.19 7.84
N MET A 158 4.45 -0.26 6.91
CA MET A 158 4.59 -0.57 5.49
C MET A 158 5.76 -1.51 5.22
N THR A 159 6.90 -1.28 5.87
CA THR A 159 8.10 -2.11 5.67
C THR A 159 8.03 -3.44 6.42
N ASN A 160 7.25 -3.56 7.49
CA ASN A 160 7.00 -4.82 8.18
C ASN A 160 6.31 -5.83 7.26
N VAL A 161 5.48 -5.37 6.33
CA VAL A 161 4.85 -6.21 5.30
C VAL A 161 5.88 -6.84 4.34
N LEU A 162 7.04 -6.21 4.17
CA LEU A 162 8.05 -6.63 3.21
C LEU A 162 8.88 -7.84 3.67
N VAL A 163 8.62 -8.37 4.86
CA VAL A 163 9.43 -9.42 5.47
C VAL A 163 8.58 -10.66 5.73
N ASN A 164 9.07 -11.83 5.33
CA ASN A 164 8.42 -13.12 5.56
C ASN A 164 8.54 -13.56 7.02
N GLY A 165 7.46 -13.34 7.78
CA GLY A 165 7.22 -14.05 9.02
C GLY A 165 8.12 -13.66 10.20
N ARG A 166 7.66 -14.08 11.38
CA ARG A 166 8.12 -13.73 12.75
C ARG A 166 9.57 -14.13 13.09
N THR A 167 10.36 -14.53 12.09
CA THR A 167 11.65 -15.21 12.22
C THR A 167 12.77 -14.45 11.52
N THR A 168 12.74 -13.11 11.53
CA THR A 168 14.00 -12.39 11.35
C THR A 168 14.93 -12.80 12.49
N PRO A 169 16.16 -13.28 12.18
CA PRO A 169 17.12 -13.61 13.21
C PRO A 169 17.36 -12.38 14.10
N PHE A 170 17.48 -12.62 15.41
CA PHE A 170 17.66 -11.55 16.38
C PHE A 170 18.81 -10.65 15.94
N PRO A 171 18.59 -9.33 15.87
CA PRO A 171 19.71 -8.42 15.71
C PRO A 171 20.71 -8.61 16.85
N SER A 172 22.00 -8.58 16.51
CA SER A 172 23.08 -8.87 17.46
C SER A 172 23.40 -7.68 18.38
N PHE A 173 22.85 -6.50 18.07
CA PHE A 173 23.11 -5.26 18.79
C PHE A 173 21.91 -4.81 19.64
N SER A 174 22.18 -4.33 20.85
CA SER A 174 21.15 -3.94 21.84
C SER A 174 20.15 -2.89 21.33
N ASN A 175 20.61 -1.94 20.51
CA ASN A 175 19.75 -0.90 19.94
C ASN A 175 18.77 -1.47 18.89
N GLU A 176 19.23 -2.40 18.07
CA GLU A 176 18.41 -3.06 17.05
C GLU A 176 17.36 -3.98 17.68
N ILE A 177 17.68 -4.64 18.80
CA ILE A 177 16.72 -5.45 19.58
C ILE A 177 15.54 -4.58 20.04
N ARG A 178 15.82 -3.38 20.57
CA ARG A 178 14.74 -2.48 21.02
C ARG A 178 13.84 -2.04 19.87
N MET A 179 14.41 -1.73 18.70
CA MET A 179 13.63 -1.35 17.51
C MET A 179 12.80 -2.53 16.98
N PHE A 180 13.34 -3.75 17.06
CA PHE A 180 12.62 -4.98 16.71
C PHE A 180 11.40 -5.21 17.59
N GLU A 181 11.55 -5.12 18.91
CA GLU A 181 10.44 -5.30 19.84
C GLU A 181 9.36 -4.23 19.67
N GLN A 182 9.77 -2.97 19.44
CA GLN A 182 8.83 -1.90 19.09
C GLN A 182 8.03 -2.24 17.84
N ARG A 183 8.67 -2.73 16.77
CA ARG A 183 7.98 -3.14 15.55
C ARG A 183 7.03 -4.31 15.74
N LYS A 184 7.43 -5.33 16.49
CA LYS A 184 6.57 -6.49 16.82
C LYS A 184 5.30 -6.09 17.57
N SER A 185 5.39 -5.05 18.40
CA SER A 185 4.25 -4.53 19.16
C SER A 185 3.25 -3.71 18.33
N ARG A 186 3.56 -3.42 17.06
CA ARG A 186 2.70 -2.61 16.20
C ARG A 186 1.44 -3.37 15.81
N GLU A 187 0.34 -2.64 15.72
CA GLU A 187 -0.99 -3.22 15.52
C GLU A 187 -1.25 -3.69 14.09
N PHE A 188 -0.53 -3.16 13.10
CA PHE A 188 -0.73 -3.49 11.70
C PHE A 188 -0.07 -4.83 11.35
N CYS A 189 -0.89 -5.83 11.11
CA CYS A 189 -0.48 -7.17 10.71
C CYS A 189 -1.26 -7.60 9.46
N LEU A 190 -0.63 -8.35 8.57
CA LEU A 190 -1.35 -9.01 7.49
C LEU A 190 -1.98 -10.30 8.00
N ASP A 191 -3.29 -10.45 7.80
CA ASP A 191 -4.03 -11.67 8.11
C ASP A 191 -3.89 -12.75 7.01
N GLY A 192 -3.28 -12.39 5.88
CA GLY A 192 -3.12 -13.26 4.71
C GLY A 192 -1.75 -13.13 4.05
N ARG A 193 -1.60 -13.79 2.91
CA ARG A 193 -0.36 -13.79 2.13
C ARG A 193 -0.23 -12.51 1.32
N LEU A 194 1.01 -12.05 1.16
CA LEU A 194 1.32 -10.89 0.33
C LEU A 194 1.28 -11.28 -1.16
N HIS A 195 0.32 -10.73 -1.89
CA HIS A 195 0.16 -10.95 -3.34
C HIS A 195 0.39 -9.67 -4.16
N VAL A 196 0.73 -8.55 -3.53
CA VAL A 196 1.15 -7.34 -4.25
C VAL A 196 2.55 -7.55 -4.84
N ARG A 197 2.71 -7.35 -6.16
CA ARG A 197 4.02 -7.44 -6.85
C ARG A 197 4.86 -6.18 -6.73
N ARG A 198 4.25 -5.01 -6.53
CA ARG A 198 4.96 -3.74 -6.37
C ARG A 198 4.26 -2.85 -5.35
N LEU A 199 4.98 -2.48 -4.30
CA LEU A 199 4.51 -1.48 -3.34
C LEU A 199 5.17 -0.14 -3.66
N ILE A 200 4.38 0.92 -3.76
CA ILE A 200 4.86 2.27 -4.07
C ILE A 200 4.45 3.19 -2.94
N TYR A 201 5.41 3.90 -2.37
CA TYR A 201 5.16 4.98 -1.42
C TYR A 201 5.46 6.31 -2.10
N ARG A 202 4.47 7.20 -2.16
CA ARG A 202 4.63 8.56 -2.68
C ARG A 202 4.47 9.55 -1.54
N TRP A 203 5.53 10.27 -1.23
CA TRP A 203 5.45 11.40 -0.30
C TRP A 203 4.93 12.64 -1.00
N ILE A 204 4.55 13.63 -0.20
CA ILE A 204 3.91 14.85 -0.66
C ILE A 204 4.93 15.71 -1.39
N ARG A 205 4.51 16.29 -2.51
CA ARG A 205 5.22 17.36 -3.19
C ARG A 205 4.39 18.62 -2.99
N SER A 206 4.89 19.56 -2.20
CA SER A 206 4.25 20.87 -2.11
C SER A 206 4.30 21.51 -3.50
N VAL A 207 3.15 21.72 -4.12
CA VAL A 207 3.04 22.25 -5.49
C VAL A 207 3.22 23.78 -5.49
N GLU A 208 3.01 24.42 -4.33
CA GLU A 208 2.92 25.89 -4.22
C GLU A 208 4.15 26.54 -3.58
N ILE A 209 5.11 25.75 -3.10
CA ILE A 209 6.34 26.27 -2.51
C ILE A 209 7.46 26.06 -3.52
N ASP A 210 7.74 27.10 -4.31
CA ASP A 210 8.89 27.21 -5.23
C ASP A 210 10.26 27.16 -4.52
N ALA A 211 10.27 26.97 -3.19
CA ALA A 211 11.51 26.77 -2.45
C ALA A 211 12.00 25.33 -2.64
N SER A 212 12.77 25.16 -3.72
CA SER A 212 13.52 23.95 -4.07
C SER A 212 14.25 23.30 -2.87
N GLU A 213 14.69 24.09 -1.90
CA GLU A 213 15.35 23.63 -0.68
C GLU A 213 14.47 22.73 0.20
N TYR A 214 13.19 23.08 0.42
CA TYR A 214 12.29 22.28 1.26
C TYR A 214 11.94 20.94 0.63
N VAL A 215 11.74 20.92 -0.69
CA VAL A 215 11.46 19.69 -1.43
C VAL A 215 12.65 18.73 -1.33
N SER A 216 13.87 19.26 -1.46
CA SER A 216 15.11 18.49 -1.33
C SER A 216 15.27 17.89 0.07
N ASP A 217 14.93 18.63 1.13
CA ASP A 217 15.04 18.16 2.52
C ASP A 217 14.08 17.02 2.87
N VAL A 218 12.80 17.16 2.50
CA VAL A 218 11.78 16.12 2.74
C VAL A 218 12.16 14.84 2.00
N GLU A 219 12.60 15.01 0.75
CA GLU A 219 13.05 13.91 -0.09
C GLU A 219 14.28 13.23 0.50
N MET A 220 15.31 14.00 0.87
CA MET A 220 16.53 13.47 1.50
C MET A 220 16.22 12.69 2.78
N ARG A 221 15.30 13.18 3.62
CA ARG A 221 14.89 12.50 4.85
C ARG A 221 14.17 11.18 4.57
N ASN A 222 13.21 11.17 3.65
CA ASN A 222 12.49 9.95 3.27
C ASN A 222 13.47 8.90 2.72
N ILE A 223 14.39 9.31 1.85
CA ILE A 223 15.42 8.44 1.30
C ILE A 223 16.34 7.93 2.41
N LYS A 224 16.79 8.82 3.28
CA LYS A 224 17.64 8.45 4.41
C LYS A 224 16.96 7.42 5.30
N PHE A 225 15.64 7.51 5.53
CA PHE A 225 14.91 6.45 6.23
C PHE A 225 15.08 5.10 5.52
N PHE A 226 14.84 5.02 4.21
CA PHE A 226 14.93 3.75 3.49
C PHE A 226 16.36 3.19 3.35
N LEU A 227 17.37 4.07 3.34
CA LEU A 227 18.77 3.68 3.36
C LEU A 227 19.23 3.24 4.75
N MET A 228 18.81 3.92 5.82
CA MET A 228 19.24 3.60 7.19
C MET A 228 18.52 2.38 7.75
N GLU A 229 17.27 2.14 7.33
CA GLU A 229 16.46 0.98 7.73
C GLU A 229 16.58 -0.19 6.74
N GLU A 230 17.54 -0.14 5.82
CA GLU A 230 17.73 -1.16 4.77
C GLU A 230 17.93 -2.57 5.34
N TRP A 231 18.55 -2.67 6.51
CA TRP A 231 18.86 -3.93 7.18
C TRP A 231 17.63 -4.81 7.43
N TRP A 232 16.42 -4.26 7.41
CA TRP A 232 15.19 -5.02 7.58
C TRP A 232 14.71 -5.75 6.33
N TRP A 233 14.93 -5.18 5.15
CA TRP A 233 14.41 -5.72 3.89
C TRP A 233 15.48 -5.92 2.81
N GLN A 234 16.74 -5.60 3.09
CA GLN A 234 17.90 -5.85 2.23
C GLN A 234 18.99 -6.69 2.89
N SER A 235 18.94 -6.89 4.22
CA SER A 235 19.96 -7.71 4.88
C SER A 235 19.98 -9.11 4.26
N PRO A 236 21.16 -9.68 3.96
CA PRO A 236 21.28 -11.08 3.50
C PRO A 236 20.65 -12.09 4.47
N ARG A 237 20.48 -11.69 5.75
CA ARG A 237 19.83 -12.49 6.79
C ARG A 237 18.32 -12.21 6.93
N ALA A 238 17.83 -11.13 6.33
CA ALA A 238 16.40 -10.85 6.32
C ALA A 238 15.73 -11.80 5.33
N ASN A 239 14.71 -12.52 5.78
CA ASN A 239 13.80 -13.26 4.90
C ASN A 239 12.90 -12.24 4.17
N THR A 240 13.49 -11.41 3.32
CA THR A 240 12.82 -10.31 2.63
C THR A 240 12.01 -10.82 1.44
N LEU A 241 10.88 -10.16 1.20
CA LEU A 241 10.07 -10.31 -0.02
C LEU A 241 10.54 -9.35 -1.12
N VAL A 242 11.41 -8.38 -0.80
CA VAL A 242 11.91 -7.40 -1.76
C VAL A 242 12.94 -8.04 -2.70
N THR A 243 12.66 -7.98 -4.00
CA THR A 243 13.56 -8.44 -5.08
C THR A 243 14.32 -7.29 -5.72
N ASN A 244 13.74 -6.10 -5.72
CA ASN A 244 14.33 -4.88 -6.21
C ASN A 244 13.66 -3.68 -5.53
N TRP A 245 14.33 -2.55 -5.46
CA TRP A 245 13.74 -1.30 -5.03
C TRP A 245 14.44 -0.14 -5.74
N ALA A 246 13.72 0.94 -5.97
CA ALA A 246 14.36 2.17 -6.41
C ALA A 246 13.52 3.40 -6.05
N ARG A 247 14.17 4.55 -6.21
CA ARG A 247 13.52 5.86 -6.15
C ARG A 247 13.14 6.32 -7.54
N LYS A 248 11.99 7.00 -7.64
CA LYS A 248 11.58 7.74 -8.84
C LYS A 248 10.86 9.02 -8.44
N GLY A 249 11.53 10.17 -8.57
CA GLY A 249 11.00 11.45 -8.11
C GLY A 249 10.61 11.39 -6.62
N ASN A 250 9.41 11.85 -6.29
CA ASN A 250 8.86 11.85 -4.93
C ASN A 250 8.31 10.49 -4.47
N SER A 251 8.91 9.40 -4.94
CA SER A 251 8.45 8.06 -4.61
C SER A 251 9.58 7.06 -4.46
N VAL A 252 9.33 6.06 -3.62
CA VAL A 252 10.09 4.82 -3.57
C VAL A 252 9.18 3.68 -3.97
N TYR A 253 9.72 2.69 -4.66
CA TYR A 253 9.00 1.45 -4.94
C TYR A 253 9.83 0.24 -4.53
N PHE A 254 9.11 -0.82 -4.17
CA PHE A 254 9.65 -2.13 -3.87
C PHE A 254 8.98 -3.15 -4.79
N ASP A 255 9.77 -3.85 -5.60
CA ASP A 255 9.33 -5.02 -6.35
C ASP A 255 9.40 -6.24 -5.43
N LEU A 256 8.29 -6.96 -5.31
CA LEU A 256 8.07 -7.99 -4.31
C LEU A 256 7.91 -9.34 -4.99
N LYS A 257 8.51 -10.36 -4.39
CA LYS A 257 8.24 -11.76 -4.72
C LYS A 257 6.90 -12.14 -4.07
N PRO A 258 5.87 -12.52 -4.83
CA PRO A 258 4.64 -13.01 -4.23
C PRO A 258 4.92 -14.27 -3.42
N GLN A 259 4.24 -14.43 -2.29
CA GLN A 259 4.26 -15.70 -1.58
C GLN A 259 3.50 -16.74 -2.43
N ALA A 260 4.11 -17.92 -2.62
CA ALA A 260 3.45 -19.03 -3.32
C ALA A 260 2.24 -19.52 -2.51
N ASP A 261 1.22 -20.08 -3.18
CA ASP A 261 0.05 -20.73 -2.57
C ASP A 261 0.36 -22.12 -1.98
#